data_AF-A0A1C7Z465-F1
#
_entry.id   AF-A0A1C7Z465-F1
#
_cell.length_a   1.000
_cell.length_b   1.000
_cell.length_c   1.000
_cell.angle_alpha   90.00
_cell.angle_beta   90.00
_cell.angle_gamma   90.00
#
_symmetry.space_group_name_H-M   'P 1'
#
loop_
_entity.id
_entity.type
_entity.pdbx_description
1 polymer ?
#
loop_
_entity_poly.entity_id
_entity_poly.type
_entity_poly.pdbx_seq_one_letter_code
_entity_poly.pdbx_strand_id
1 'polypeptide(L)'
;MADFWGFRWFTLLVLFGIGGCSSISLESAKSLSSAGESFTVQAKAAVFVSESEYQLARDSEALMHGYSDTTTDDQYKEILSLSEKLNGELSKRAAVLDKLGEVYSAFGSLAAINAAGDTESAIDMLGASINEYATARGKEQPVKASVAGVISKVGGLTAGEVQKRRVKEVSVEIRLRLIAFKSLLSDPLVASQMHSYKSHVGSSYGAAVRQLWDSGLYDPTQLLNDFGSVSGMTAQKDALKTINSSPQLQRAFREFLAKRQEQKLTLIAESYESTLSILGKLIGGHEKLEKGEELNLARIREMTARLKEIVSIISKAKAGDS
;
A
#
# COMPACT_ATOMS: atom_id res chain seq x y z
N MET A 1 2.17 87.09 -13.05
CA MET A 1 2.20 86.66 -11.63
C MET A 1 0.83 86.09 -11.31
N ALA A 2 0.52 84.80 -11.31
CA ALA A 2 1.24 83.52 -11.38
C ALA A 2 0.46 82.62 -12.39
N ASP A 3 1.09 81.94 -13.35
CA ASP A 3 1.70 80.59 -13.28
C ASP A 3 0.70 79.52 -12.75
N PHE A 4 0.46 78.36 -13.38
CA PHE A 4 1.20 77.60 -14.37
C PHE A 4 0.25 76.53 -14.99
N TRP A 5 0.22 76.41 -16.33
CA TRP A 5 -0.40 75.31 -17.07
C TRP A 5 0.58 74.13 -17.12
N GLY A 6 0.13 72.88 -16.95
CA GLY A 6 1.05 71.73 -17.02
C GLY A 6 0.39 70.35 -17.09
N PHE A 7 0.00 69.96 -18.29
CA PHE A 7 0.11 68.62 -18.90
C PHE A 7 -0.27 67.33 -18.12
N ARG A 8 -1.28 66.65 -18.66
CA ARG A 8 -1.68 65.25 -18.41
C ARG A 8 -0.51 64.30 -18.72
N TRP A 9 -0.19 63.38 -17.81
CA TRP A 9 0.46 62.11 -18.13
C TRP A 9 -0.29 60.95 -17.46
N PHE A 10 -0.62 59.97 -18.30
CA PHE A 10 -1.16 58.66 -17.98
C PHE A 10 -0.20 57.90 -17.05
N THR A 11 -0.67 57.45 -15.89
CA THR A 11 -0.06 56.30 -15.20
C THR A 11 -1.03 55.14 -15.26
N LEU A 12 -1.11 54.54 -16.45
CA LEU A 12 -1.72 53.25 -16.70
C LEU A 12 -0.74 52.22 -16.14
N LEU A 13 -0.88 51.89 -14.86
CA LEU A 13 -0.06 50.87 -14.21
C LEU A 13 -0.55 49.52 -14.73
N VAL A 14 0.16 49.06 -15.77
CA VAL A 14 -0.01 47.77 -16.42
C VAL A 14 0.12 46.69 -15.34
N LEU A 15 -1.03 46.10 -14.98
CA LEU A 15 -1.12 44.74 -14.45
C LEU A 15 -0.48 43.81 -15.49
N PHE A 16 0.83 43.69 -15.46
CA PHE A 16 1.54 42.62 -16.16
C PHE A 16 1.13 41.33 -15.47
N GLY A 17 0.12 40.69 -16.05
CA GLY A 17 -0.28 39.34 -15.71
C GLY A 17 0.92 38.42 -15.86
N ILE A 18 1.51 38.03 -14.74
CA ILE A 18 2.26 36.78 -14.62
C ILE A 18 1.23 35.67 -14.36
N GLY A 19 0.17 35.62 -15.18
CA GLY A 19 -0.57 34.41 -15.43
C GLY A 19 0.28 33.58 -16.38
N GLY A 20 1.42 33.09 -15.87
CA GLY A 20 2.22 32.14 -16.62
C GLY A 20 1.29 31.00 -17.01
N CYS A 21 1.09 30.79 -18.31
CA CYS A 21 0.48 29.58 -18.83
C CYS A 21 1.31 28.42 -18.27
N SER A 22 0.89 27.83 -17.15
CA SER A 22 1.60 26.75 -16.49
C SER A 22 1.41 25.50 -17.34
N SER A 23 2.24 25.39 -18.38
CA SER A 23 2.22 24.23 -19.27
C SER A 23 2.73 23.04 -18.47
N ILE A 24 2.02 21.91 -18.53
CA ILE A 24 2.42 20.69 -17.86
C ILE A 24 3.85 20.29 -18.27
N SER A 25 4.65 19.92 -17.28
CA SER A 25 5.97 19.29 -17.48
C SER A 25 5.80 17.80 -17.73
N LEU A 26 6.12 17.33 -18.94
CA LEU A 26 6.12 15.91 -19.29
C LEU A 26 7.14 15.12 -18.47
N GLU A 27 8.26 15.73 -18.08
CA GLU A 27 9.27 15.10 -17.24
C GLU A 27 8.77 14.90 -15.80
N SER A 28 8.02 15.87 -15.28
CA SER A 28 7.33 15.73 -13.99
C SER A 28 6.30 14.60 -14.04
N ALA A 29 5.56 14.45 -15.15
CA ALA A 29 4.62 13.36 -15.35
C ALA A 29 5.29 11.98 -15.37
N LYS A 30 6.41 11.82 -16.11
CA LYS A 30 7.22 10.59 -16.10
C LYS A 30 7.71 10.26 -14.69
N SER A 31 8.27 11.24 -14.00
CA SER A 31 8.78 11.07 -12.63
C SER A 31 7.67 10.65 -11.66
N LEU A 32 6.47 11.21 -11.79
CA LEU A 32 5.29 10.82 -11.00
C LEU A 32 4.84 9.39 -11.33
N SER A 33 4.85 9.01 -12.61
CA SER A 33 4.58 7.62 -13.06
C SER A 33 5.54 6.63 -12.41
N SER A 34 6.85 6.86 -12.47
CA SER A 34 7.83 5.96 -11.86
C SER A 34 7.68 5.86 -10.34
N ALA A 35 7.31 6.96 -9.67
CA ALA A 35 7.02 6.95 -8.24
C ALA A 35 5.76 6.13 -7.92
N GLY A 36 4.73 6.24 -8.76
CA GLY A 36 3.49 5.48 -8.68
C GLY A 36 3.70 3.97 -8.89
N GLU A 37 4.44 3.57 -9.94
CA GLU A 37 4.81 2.17 -10.19
C GLU A 37 5.62 1.56 -9.03
N SER A 38 6.61 2.30 -8.53
CA SER A 38 7.41 1.86 -7.40
C SER A 38 6.55 1.62 -6.17
N PHE A 39 5.60 2.52 -5.90
CA PHE A 39 4.64 2.39 -4.81
C PHE A 39 3.74 1.15 -4.98
N THR A 40 3.15 0.93 -6.16
CA THR A 40 2.19 -0.18 -6.34
C THR A 40 2.84 -1.54 -6.16
N VAL A 41 4.08 -1.70 -6.60
CA VAL A 41 4.87 -2.93 -6.35
C VAL A 41 5.04 -3.17 -4.84
N GLN A 42 5.45 -2.17 -4.08
CA GLN A 42 5.68 -2.34 -2.63
C GLN A 42 4.39 -2.51 -1.84
N ALA A 43 3.34 -1.76 -2.19
CA ALA A 43 2.03 -1.89 -1.56
C ALA A 43 1.41 -3.27 -1.82
N LYS A 44 1.52 -3.79 -3.04
CA LYS A 44 1.04 -5.14 -3.38
C LYS A 44 1.80 -6.20 -2.59
N ALA A 45 3.12 -6.07 -2.46
CA ALA A 45 3.92 -6.97 -1.64
C ALA A 45 3.51 -6.94 -0.15
N ALA A 46 3.18 -5.77 0.41
CA ALA A 46 2.68 -5.64 1.77
C ALA A 46 1.32 -6.33 1.98
N VAL A 47 0.45 -6.33 0.96
CA VAL A 47 -0.81 -7.08 0.98
C VAL A 47 -0.55 -8.59 1.07
N PHE A 48 0.35 -9.13 0.23
CA PHE A 48 0.67 -10.56 0.26
C PHE A 48 1.32 -11.02 1.57
N VAL A 49 2.16 -10.16 2.17
CA VAL A 49 2.70 -10.44 3.50
C VAL A 49 1.57 -10.57 4.53
N SER A 50 0.61 -9.65 4.51
CA SER A 50 -0.55 -9.70 5.39
C SER A 50 -1.38 -10.97 5.16
N GLU A 51 -1.65 -11.32 3.90
CA GLU A 51 -2.36 -12.54 3.52
C GLU A 51 -1.69 -13.81 4.08
N SER A 52 -0.36 -13.90 3.95
CA SER A 52 0.38 -15.06 4.43
C SER A 52 0.33 -15.22 5.96
N GLU A 53 0.40 -14.11 6.70
CA GLU A 53 0.31 -14.13 8.17
C GLU A 53 -1.12 -14.49 8.62
N TYR A 54 -2.14 -14.08 7.85
CA TYR A 54 -3.52 -14.47 8.13
C TYR A 54 -3.79 -15.94 7.82
N GLN A 55 -3.20 -16.48 6.75
CA GLN A 55 -3.28 -17.91 6.46
C GLN A 55 -2.63 -18.75 7.57
N LEU A 56 -1.47 -18.33 8.09
CA LEU A 56 -0.81 -19.00 9.22
C LEU A 56 -1.67 -18.98 10.50
N ALA A 57 -2.39 -17.88 10.75
CA ALA A 57 -3.33 -17.81 11.87
C ALA A 57 -4.49 -18.79 11.69
N ARG A 58 -5.08 -18.84 10.49
CA ARG A 58 -6.13 -19.81 10.15
C ARG A 58 -5.69 -21.25 10.37
N ASP A 59 -4.48 -21.59 9.92
CA ASP A 59 -3.93 -22.94 10.06
C ASP A 59 -3.62 -23.28 11.53
N SER A 60 -3.21 -22.28 12.32
CA SER A 60 -3.02 -22.45 13.77
C SER A 60 -4.34 -22.72 14.49
N GLU A 61 -5.41 -22.04 14.10
CA GLU A 61 -6.74 -22.28 14.64
C GLU A 61 -7.24 -23.69 14.30
N ALA A 62 -7.06 -24.11 13.04
CA ALA A 62 -7.39 -25.47 12.61
C ALA A 62 -6.63 -26.53 13.43
N LEU A 63 -5.35 -26.30 13.71
CA LEU A 63 -4.54 -27.19 14.54
C LEU A 63 -5.01 -27.21 16.00
N MET A 64 -5.25 -26.05 16.61
CA MET A 64 -5.65 -25.94 18.02
C MET A 64 -7.03 -26.55 18.26
N HIS A 65 -8.00 -26.24 17.39
CA HIS A 65 -9.34 -26.82 17.45
C HIS A 65 -9.34 -28.32 17.09
N GLY A 66 -8.50 -28.75 16.15
CA GLY A 66 -8.31 -30.17 15.85
C GLY A 66 -7.72 -30.96 17.02
N TYR A 67 -6.71 -30.40 17.70
CA TYR A 67 -6.08 -31.03 18.87
C TYR A 67 -7.04 -31.14 20.07
N SER A 68 -7.90 -30.15 20.25
CA SER A 68 -8.86 -30.09 21.36
C SER A 68 -10.22 -30.73 21.04
N ASP A 69 -10.40 -31.27 19.83
CA ASP A 69 -11.66 -31.83 19.33
C ASP A 69 -12.84 -30.84 19.38
N THR A 70 -12.56 -29.55 19.12
CA THR A 70 -13.54 -28.44 19.15
C THR A 70 -13.83 -27.87 17.75
N THR A 71 -13.55 -28.64 16.70
CA THR A 71 -13.77 -28.21 15.30
C THR A 71 -15.25 -28.02 14.92
N THR A 72 -16.19 -28.50 15.74
CA THR A 72 -17.62 -28.28 15.55
C THR A 72 -18.13 -26.99 16.18
N ASP A 73 -17.30 -26.31 16.97
CA ASP A 73 -17.68 -25.12 17.73
C ASP A 73 -17.98 -23.95 16.80
N ASP A 74 -19.01 -23.18 17.14
CA ASP A 74 -19.44 -22.05 16.32
C ASP A 74 -18.38 -20.94 16.26
N GLN A 75 -17.57 -20.79 17.32
CA GLN A 75 -16.43 -19.87 17.33
C GLN A 75 -15.40 -20.23 16.24
N TYR A 76 -15.08 -21.53 16.07
CA TYR A 76 -14.15 -21.96 15.03
C TYR A 76 -14.70 -21.68 13.63
N LYS A 77 -15.99 -21.95 13.39
CA LYS A 77 -16.66 -21.65 12.10
C LYS A 77 -16.66 -20.14 11.82
N GLU A 78 -16.87 -19.31 12.84
CA GLU A 78 -16.84 -17.85 12.70
C GLU A 78 -15.45 -17.35 12.29
N ILE A 79 -14.39 -17.89 12.90
CA ILE A 79 -13.00 -17.55 12.56
C ILE A 79 -12.68 -17.93 11.11
N LEU A 80 -13.08 -19.12 10.66
CA LEU A 80 -12.91 -19.54 9.27
C LEU A 80 -13.65 -18.62 8.30
N SER A 81 -14.90 -18.28 8.58
CA SER A 81 -15.68 -17.35 7.75
C SER A 81 -15.04 -15.96 7.69
N LEU A 82 -14.51 -15.46 8.81
CA LEU A 82 -13.81 -14.17 8.86
C LEU A 82 -12.51 -14.23 8.05
N SER A 83 -11.77 -15.33 8.14
CA SER A 83 -10.54 -15.56 7.36
C SER A 83 -10.81 -15.57 5.87
N GLU A 84 -11.88 -16.21 5.40
CA GLU A 84 -12.28 -16.24 3.99
C GLU A 84 -12.66 -14.85 3.47
N LYS A 85 -13.46 -14.10 4.24
CA LYS A 85 -13.84 -12.72 3.92
C LYS A 85 -12.62 -11.82 3.82
N LEU A 86 -11.67 -11.95 4.75
CA LEU A 86 -10.44 -11.16 4.75
C LEU A 86 -9.54 -11.52 3.57
N ASN A 87 -9.41 -12.81 3.24
CA ASN A 87 -8.65 -13.22 2.06
C ASN A 87 -9.27 -12.68 0.76
N GLY A 88 -10.59 -12.78 0.62
CA GLY A 88 -11.31 -12.20 -0.51
C GLY A 88 -11.09 -10.69 -0.62
N GLU A 89 -11.10 -9.96 0.50
CA GLU A 89 -10.82 -8.53 0.55
C GLU A 89 -9.38 -8.20 0.13
N LEU A 90 -8.38 -8.89 0.68
CA LEU A 90 -6.97 -8.68 0.37
C LEU A 90 -6.67 -8.98 -1.11
N SER A 91 -7.24 -10.04 -1.66
CA SER A 91 -7.12 -10.39 -3.08
C SER A 91 -7.63 -9.28 -3.99
N LYS A 92 -8.81 -8.72 -3.69
CA LYS A 92 -9.36 -7.58 -4.43
C LYS A 92 -8.53 -6.31 -4.26
N ARG A 93 -7.99 -6.07 -3.06
CA ARG A 93 -7.06 -4.96 -2.81
C ARG A 93 -5.77 -5.10 -3.64
N ALA A 94 -5.20 -6.30 -3.70
CA ALA A 94 -4.02 -6.59 -4.51
C ALA A 94 -4.30 -6.37 -6.02
N ALA A 95 -5.49 -6.75 -6.50
CA ALA A 95 -5.91 -6.51 -7.87
C ALA A 95 -6.01 -5.00 -8.21
N VAL A 96 -6.55 -4.19 -7.30
CA VAL A 96 -6.56 -2.72 -7.48
C VAL A 96 -5.14 -2.16 -7.60
N LEU A 97 -4.21 -2.60 -6.74
CA LEU A 97 -2.82 -2.15 -6.77
C LEU A 97 -2.09 -2.59 -8.04
N ASP A 98 -2.39 -3.79 -8.54
CA ASP A 98 -1.88 -4.30 -9.81
C ASP A 98 -2.31 -3.40 -10.98
N LYS A 99 -3.62 -3.12 -11.08
CA LYS A 99 -4.16 -2.23 -12.12
C LYS A 99 -3.70 -0.78 -11.98
N LEU A 100 -3.46 -0.32 -10.77
CA LEU A 100 -2.86 1.00 -10.55
C LEU A 100 -1.41 1.03 -11.08
N GLY A 101 -0.66 -0.07 -10.98
CA GLY A 101 0.67 -0.19 -11.58
C GLY A 101 0.63 -0.11 -13.10
N GLU A 102 -0.31 -0.83 -13.74
CA GLU A 102 -0.55 -0.75 -15.18
C GLU A 102 -0.89 0.68 -15.63
N VAL A 103 -1.74 1.38 -14.87
CA VAL A 103 -2.09 2.78 -15.13
C VAL A 103 -0.87 3.71 -15.05
N TYR A 104 -0.01 3.57 -14.04
CA TYR A 104 1.18 4.41 -13.95
C TYR A 104 2.20 4.11 -15.05
N SER A 105 2.34 2.85 -15.47
CA SER A 105 3.16 2.46 -16.63
C SER A 105 2.63 3.06 -17.93
N ALA A 106 1.32 2.98 -18.17
CA ALA A 106 0.68 3.60 -19.33
C ALA A 106 0.80 5.13 -19.30
N PHE A 107 0.66 5.75 -18.11
CA PHE A 107 0.82 7.18 -17.92
C PHE A 107 2.25 7.66 -18.23
N GLY A 108 3.27 6.94 -17.76
CA GLY A 108 4.67 7.21 -18.08
C GLY A 108 4.94 7.08 -19.58
N SER A 109 4.36 6.05 -20.20
CA SER A 109 4.42 5.87 -21.65
C SER A 109 3.79 7.05 -22.38
N LEU A 110 2.56 7.46 -22.03
CA LEU A 110 1.89 8.63 -22.59
C LEU A 110 2.70 9.92 -22.46
N ALA A 111 3.39 10.12 -21.34
CA ALA A 111 4.27 11.27 -21.13
C ALA A 111 5.57 11.20 -21.95
N ALA A 112 6.02 10.01 -22.37
CA ALA A 112 7.21 9.81 -23.18
C ALA A 112 6.92 9.80 -24.69
N ILE A 113 5.95 9.01 -25.12
CA ILE A 113 5.59 8.74 -26.51
C ILE A 113 4.05 8.70 -26.53
N ASN A 114 3.38 9.41 -27.42
CA ASN A 114 1.93 9.63 -27.41
C ASN A 114 1.06 8.33 -27.48
N ALA A 115 0.97 7.57 -26.38
CA ALA A 115 0.35 6.24 -26.23
C ALA A 115 -1.02 6.32 -25.53
N ALA A 116 -1.95 7.08 -26.13
CA ALA A 116 -3.22 7.41 -25.48
C ALA A 116 -4.19 6.22 -25.30
N GLY A 117 -4.26 5.29 -26.26
CA GLY A 117 -5.22 4.18 -26.23
C GLY A 117 -4.98 3.20 -25.08
N ASP A 118 -3.72 2.83 -24.85
CA ASP A 118 -3.33 1.94 -23.74
C ASP A 118 -3.65 2.56 -22.37
N THR A 119 -3.57 3.89 -22.29
CA THR A 119 -3.85 4.63 -21.06
C THR A 119 -5.33 4.66 -20.70
N GLU A 120 -6.23 4.86 -21.69
CA GLU A 120 -7.68 4.80 -21.46
C GLU A 120 -8.11 3.42 -20.94
N SER A 121 -7.63 2.36 -21.60
CA SER A 121 -7.93 0.98 -21.21
C SER A 121 -7.44 0.66 -19.79
N ALA A 122 -6.23 1.10 -19.43
CA ALA A 122 -5.70 0.91 -18.08
C ALA A 122 -6.56 1.61 -17.01
N ILE A 123 -7.01 2.85 -17.26
CA ILE A 123 -7.86 3.60 -16.31
C ILE A 123 -9.23 2.93 -16.14
N ASP A 124 -9.82 2.41 -17.22
CA ASP A 124 -11.09 1.68 -17.15
C ASP A 124 -10.94 0.39 -16.33
N MET A 125 -9.87 -0.38 -16.55
CA MET A 125 -9.57 -1.59 -15.77
C MET A 125 -9.32 -1.29 -14.29
N LEU A 126 -8.64 -0.18 -13.97
CA LEU A 126 -8.49 0.29 -12.60
C LEU A 126 -9.84 0.65 -11.98
N GLY A 127 -10.69 1.37 -12.71
CA GLY A 127 -12.05 1.72 -12.25
C GLY A 127 -12.90 0.49 -11.95
N ALA A 128 -12.87 -0.51 -12.83
CA ALA A 128 -13.55 -1.79 -12.63
C ALA A 128 -13.03 -2.50 -11.37
N SER A 129 -11.71 -2.57 -11.18
CA SER A 129 -11.10 -3.20 -10.00
C SER A 129 -11.49 -2.50 -8.70
N ILE A 130 -11.56 -1.16 -8.70
CA ILE A 130 -12.02 -0.38 -7.54
C ILE A 130 -13.50 -0.68 -7.23
N ASN A 131 -14.35 -0.83 -8.24
CA ASN A 131 -15.76 -1.17 -8.06
C ASN A 131 -15.97 -2.61 -7.58
N GLU A 132 -15.16 -3.56 -8.05
CA GLU A 132 -15.14 -4.93 -7.53
C GLU A 132 -14.71 -4.94 -6.05
N TYR A 133 -13.69 -4.16 -5.71
CA TYR A 133 -13.25 -3.98 -4.33
C TYR A 133 -14.37 -3.39 -3.47
N ALA A 134 -15.04 -2.33 -3.93
CA ALA A 134 -16.19 -1.75 -3.22
C ALA A 134 -17.32 -2.78 -3.02
N THR A 135 -17.61 -3.59 -4.03
CA THR A 135 -18.64 -4.64 -3.97
C THR A 135 -18.29 -5.72 -2.94
N ALA A 136 -17.02 -6.17 -2.90
CA ALA A 136 -16.53 -7.11 -1.88
C ALA A 136 -16.64 -6.54 -0.46
N ARG A 137 -16.67 -5.21 -0.31
CA ARG A 137 -16.88 -4.48 0.94
C ARG A 137 -18.35 -4.17 1.24
N GLY A 138 -19.29 -4.58 0.38
CA GLY A 138 -20.71 -4.23 0.50
C GLY A 138 -20.98 -2.73 0.36
N LYS A 139 -20.16 -2.02 -0.43
CA LYS A 139 -20.29 -0.58 -0.68
C LYS A 139 -20.80 -0.30 -2.09
N GLU A 140 -21.40 0.87 -2.26
CA GLU A 140 -21.73 1.40 -3.58
C GLU A 140 -20.47 1.60 -4.42
N GLN A 141 -20.60 1.41 -5.73
CA GLN A 141 -19.51 1.53 -6.69
C GLN A 141 -19.12 3.01 -6.87
N PRO A 142 -17.93 3.44 -6.41
CA PRO A 142 -17.58 4.87 -6.40
C PRO A 142 -17.11 5.38 -7.78
N VAL A 143 -16.74 4.48 -8.69
CA VAL A 143 -16.26 4.85 -10.03
C VAL A 143 -17.37 4.64 -11.05
N LYS A 144 -17.80 5.71 -11.70
CA LYS A 144 -18.74 5.63 -12.83
C LYS A 144 -18.04 5.00 -14.05
N ALA A 145 -18.80 4.26 -14.85
CA ALA A 145 -18.28 3.55 -16.00
C ALA A 145 -17.77 4.49 -17.12
N SER A 146 -16.72 4.02 -17.81
CA SER A 146 -16.13 4.50 -19.07
C SER A 146 -15.46 5.89 -19.05
N VAL A 147 -14.13 5.90 -19.21
CA VAL A 147 -13.37 7.08 -19.68
C VAL A 147 -13.27 7.16 -21.22
N ALA A 148 -13.83 6.20 -21.96
CA ALA A 148 -13.78 6.20 -23.42
C ALA A 148 -14.32 7.52 -23.99
N GLY A 149 -13.46 8.28 -24.69
CA GLY A 149 -13.79 9.58 -25.27
C GLY A 149 -13.64 10.79 -24.35
N VAL A 150 -13.21 10.62 -23.09
CA VAL A 150 -12.86 11.73 -22.17
C VAL A 150 -11.52 12.37 -22.57
N ILE A 151 -10.59 11.58 -23.09
CA ILE A 151 -9.31 12.09 -23.59
C ILE A 151 -9.52 12.70 -24.98
N SER A 152 -9.23 13.99 -25.08
CA SER A 152 -9.57 14.77 -26.27
C SER A 152 -8.74 14.38 -27.50
N LYS A 153 -9.44 14.19 -28.63
CA LYS A 153 -8.86 14.04 -29.98
C LYS A 153 -8.90 15.40 -30.68
N VAL A 154 -8.04 16.33 -30.28
CA VAL A 154 -8.03 17.69 -30.85
C VAL A 154 -7.28 17.72 -32.18
N GLY A 155 -7.87 18.31 -33.21
CA GLY A 155 -7.20 18.69 -34.45
C GLY A 155 -6.73 20.14 -34.41
N GLY A 156 -5.55 20.44 -34.98
CA GLY A 156 -5.05 21.81 -35.17
C GLY A 156 -4.04 22.35 -34.14
N LEU A 157 -3.70 21.57 -33.10
CA LEU A 157 -2.61 21.89 -32.16
C LEU A 157 -1.31 21.15 -32.53
N THR A 158 -0.16 21.63 -32.04
CA THR A 158 1.10 20.90 -32.17
C THR A 158 1.05 19.58 -31.39
N ALA A 159 1.79 18.56 -31.84
CA ALA A 159 1.80 17.25 -31.20
C ALA A 159 2.17 17.32 -29.70
N GLY A 160 3.08 18.23 -29.32
CA GLY A 160 3.48 18.42 -27.93
C GLY A 160 2.39 19.02 -27.03
N GLU A 161 1.62 19.99 -27.52
CA GLU A 161 0.51 20.57 -26.73
C GLU A 161 -0.67 19.59 -26.61
N VAL A 162 -0.92 18.79 -27.66
CA VAL A 162 -1.86 17.66 -27.57
C VAL A 162 -1.41 16.67 -26.50
N GLN A 163 -0.14 16.28 -26.47
CA GLN A 163 0.39 15.34 -25.47
C GLN A 163 0.28 15.89 -24.04
N LYS A 164 0.68 17.15 -23.80
CA LYS A 164 0.54 17.79 -22.47
C LYS A 164 -0.91 17.83 -22.00
N ARG A 165 -1.84 18.15 -22.90
CA ARG A 165 -3.28 18.14 -22.59
C ARG A 165 -3.76 16.75 -22.21
N ARG A 166 -3.36 15.71 -22.96
CA ARG A 166 -3.71 14.32 -22.64
C ARG A 166 -3.13 13.88 -21.30
N VAL A 167 -1.88 14.22 -21.01
CA VAL A 167 -1.25 13.97 -19.71
C VAL A 167 -2.05 14.65 -18.59
N LYS A 168 -2.54 15.88 -18.79
CA LYS A 168 -3.42 16.56 -17.83
C LYS A 168 -4.71 15.79 -17.60
N GLU A 169 -5.42 15.46 -18.68
CA GLU A 169 -6.70 14.75 -18.65
C GLU A 169 -6.56 13.40 -17.93
N VAL A 170 -5.52 12.63 -18.27
CA VAL A 170 -5.21 11.37 -17.59
C VAL A 170 -4.85 11.57 -16.13
N SER A 171 -4.04 12.58 -15.79
CA SER A 171 -3.68 12.87 -14.41
C SER A 171 -4.91 13.10 -13.53
N VAL A 172 -5.91 13.82 -14.04
CA VAL A 172 -7.19 14.04 -13.36
C VAL A 172 -7.90 12.71 -13.11
N GLU A 173 -8.00 11.86 -14.12
CA GLU A 173 -8.68 10.57 -14.00
C GLU A 173 -7.98 9.64 -13.00
N ILE A 174 -6.65 9.56 -13.04
CA ILE A 174 -5.86 8.82 -12.05
C ILE A 174 -6.15 9.35 -10.64
N ARG A 175 -6.10 10.67 -10.45
CA ARG A 175 -6.39 11.30 -9.16
C ARG A 175 -7.78 10.94 -8.63
N LEU A 176 -8.81 10.97 -9.47
CA LEU A 176 -10.17 10.59 -9.07
C LEU A 176 -10.24 9.13 -8.62
N ARG A 177 -9.57 8.21 -9.32
CA ARG A 177 -9.51 6.78 -8.93
C ARG A 177 -8.72 6.58 -7.63
N LEU A 178 -7.62 7.32 -7.43
CA LEU A 178 -6.87 7.30 -6.17
C LEU A 178 -7.71 7.78 -4.99
N ILE A 179 -8.51 8.84 -5.17
CA ILE A 179 -9.44 9.34 -4.13
C ILE A 179 -10.47 8.26 -3.80
N ALA A 180 -11.09 7.65 -4.81
CA ALA A 180 -12.05 6.58 -4.61
C ALA A 180 -11.45 5.38 -3.87
N PHE A 181 -10.27 4.91 -4.31
CA PHE A 181 -9.59 3.79 -3.67
C PHE A 181 -9.16 4.11 -2.23
N LYS A 182 -8.57 5.29 -2.00
CA LYS A 182 -8.19 5.73 -0.65
C LYS A 182 -9.40 5.83 0.27
N SER A 183 -10.56 6.29 -0.23
CA SER A 183 -11.80 6.34 0.55
C SER A 183 -12.24 4.94 1.01
N LEU A 184 -12.20 3.95 0.11
CA LEU A 184 -12.53 2.57 0.45
C LEU A 184 -11.57 1.98 1.50
N LEU A 185 -10.27 2.26 1.40
CA LEU A 185 -9.29 1.85 2.40
C LEU A 185 -9.46 2.62 3.72
N SER A 186 -9.84 3.90 3.69
CA SER A 186 -9.98 4.69 4.91
C SER A 186 -11.24 4.34 5.73
N ASP A 187 -12.04 3.37 5.29
CA ASP A 187 -13.22 2.91 6.01
C ASP A 187 -12.82 2.31 7.38
N PRO A 188 -13.36 2.83 8.50
CA PRO A 188 -13.09 2.31 9.84
C PRO A 188 -13.37 0.82 10.01
N LEU A 189 -14.29 0.24 9.22
CA LEU A 189 -14.55 -1.19 9.22
C LEU A 189 -13.37 -2.00 8.69
N VAL A 190 -12.60 -1.47 7.73
CA VAL A 190 -11.38 -2.13 7.23
C VAL A 190 -10.33 -2.14 8.34
N ALA A 191 -10.09 -0.98 8.96
CA ALA A 191 -9.16 -0.86 10.07
C ALA A 191 -9.55 -1.75 11.27
N SER A 192 -10.85 -1.78 11.61
CA SER A 192 -11.40 -2.61 12.70
C SER A 192 -11.28 -4.10 12.41
N GLN A 193 -11.58 -4.56 11.19
CA GLN A 193 -11.41 -5.96 10.81
C GLN A 193 -9.95 -6.39 10.80
N MET A 194 -9.05 -5.55 10.27
CA MET A 194 -7.62 -5.80 10.32
C MET A 194 -7.12 -5.84 11.77
N HIS A 195 -7.59 -4.96 12.65
CA HIS A 195 -7.23 -4.95 14.07
C HIS A 195 -7.78 -6.15 14.84
N SER A 196 -9.05 -6.49 14.64
CA SER A 196 -9.71 -7.62 15.30
C SER A 196 -9.07 -8.95 14.89
N TYR A 197 -8.82 -9.12 13.59
CA TYR A 197 -8.13 -10.30 13.09
C TYR A 197 -6.66 -10.31 13.52
N LYS A 198 -5.97 -9.15 13.56
CA LYS A 198 -4.63 -9.03 14.16
C LYS A 198 -4.58 -9.49 15.62
N SER A 199 -5.59 -9.12 16.41
CA SER A 199 -5.70 -9.58 17.81
C SER A 199 -5.80 -11.11 17.87
N HIS A 200 -6.66 -11.70 17.03
CA HIS A 200 -6.82 -13.15 16.92
C HIS A 200 -5.55 -13.86 16.44
N VAL A 201 -4.91 -13.33 15.40
CA VAL A 201 -3.61 -13.84 14.90
C VAL A 201 -2.58 -13.83 16.04
N GLY A 202 -2.47 -12.72 16.77
CA GLY A 202 -1.51 -12.59 17.87
C GLY A 202 -1.76 -13.60 19.00
N SER A 203 -3.03 -13.78 19.40
CA SER A 203 -3.38 -14.71 20.47
C SER A 203 -3.22 -16.17 20.05
N SER A 204 -3.76 -16.56 18.90
CA SER A 204 -3.96 -17.95 18.52
C SER A 204 -2.74 -18.57 17.85
N TYR A 205 -2.10 -17.87 16.91
CA TYR A 205 -0.83 -18.32 16.34
C TYR A 205 0.26 -18.38 17.43
N GLY A 206 0.35 -17.34 18.26
CA GLY A 206 1.29 -17.31 19.37
C GLY A 206 1.05 -18.43 20.39
N ALA A 207 -0.21 -18.78 20.67
CA ALA A 207 -0.55 -19.89 21.54
C ALA A 207 -0.18 -21.24 20.93
N ALA A 208 -0.53 -21.47 19.65
CA ALA A 208 -0.19 -22.70 18.94
C ALA A 208 1.31 -22.94 18.90
N VAL A 209 2.11 -21.93 18.54
CA VAL A 209 3.58 -22.03 18.52
C VAL A 209 4.14 -22.38 19.89
N ARG A 210 3.64 -21.73 20.96
CA ARG A 210 4.06 -22.05 22.33
C ARG A 210 3.69 -23.47 22.73
N GLN A 211 2.48 -23.94 22.41
CA GLN A 211 2.03 -25.28 22.75
C GLN A 211 2.84 -26.36 22.03
N LEU A 212 3.15 -26.17 20.74
CA LEU A 212 3.97 -27.10 19.97
C LEU A 212 5.41 -27.14 20.47
N TRP A 213 5.97 -25.99 20.85
CA TRP A 213 7.27 -25.96 21.50
C TRP A 213 7.26 -26.65 22.87
N ASP A 214 6.23 -26.42 23.70
CA ASP A 214 6.09 -27.08 25.00
C ASP A 214 5.94 -28.60 24.89
N SER A 215 5.34 -29.05 23.80
CA SER A 215 5.18 -30.47 23.47
C SER A 215 6.47 -31.09 22.89
N GLY A 216 7.53 -30.29 22.71
CA GLY A 216 8.80 -30.74 22.15
C GLY A 216 8.78 -30.94 20.63
N LEU A 217 7.76 -30.44 19.93
CA LEU A 217 7.61 -30.60 18.49
C LEU A 217 8.37 -29.54 17.68
N TYR A 218 8.74 -28.42 18.30
CA TYR A 218 9.49 -27.34 17.65
C TYR A 218 10.92 -27.18 18.20
N ASP A 219 11.84 -26.94 17.27
CA ASP A 219 13.23 -26.58 17.56
C ASP A 219 13.44 -25.05 17.38
N PRO A 220 13.75 -24.32 18.46
CA PRO A 220 13.97 -22.87 18.40
C PRO A 220 15.36 -22.46 17.89
N THR A 221 16.24 -23.41 17.54
CA THR A 221 17.65 -23.14 17.23
C THR A 221 17.82 -22.07 16.14
N GLN A 222 17.05 -22.14 15.06
CA GLN A 222 17.15 -21.14 13.99
C GLN A 222 16.76 -19.74 14.47
N LEU A 223 15.75 -19.65 15.33
CA LEU A 223 15.31 -18.38 15.87
C LEU A 223 16.36 -17.75 16.81
N LEU A 224 17.07 -18.59 17.57
CA LEU A 224 18.20 -18.15 18.39
C LEU A 224 19.40 -17.71 17.54
N ASN A 225 19.68 -18.41 16.43
CA ASN A 225 20.69 -18.01 15.45
C ASN A 225 20.38 -16.63 14.85
N ASP A 226 19.13 -16.42 14.43
CA ASP A 226 18.68 -15.12 13.93
C ASP A 226 18.93 -14.00 14.96
N PHE A 227 18.58 -14.25 16.22
CA PHE A 227 18.79 -13.29 17.31
C PHE A 227 20.27 -12.99 17.57
N GLY A 228 21.12 -14.03 17.60
CA GLY A 228 22.56 -13.90 17.83
C GLY A 228 23.33 -13.29 16.66
N SER A 229 22.82 -13.42 15.42
CA SER A 229 23.52 -13.05 14.20
C SER A 229 23.96 -11.58 14.16
N VAL A 230 23.18 -10.67 14.75
CA VAL A 230 23.48 -9.23 14.85
C VAL A 230 24.77 -8.97 15.64
N SER A 231 25.11 -9.88 16.55
CA SER A 231 26.31 -9.83 17.40
C SER A 231 27.37 -10.85 16.99
N GLY A 232 27.24 -11.48 15.82
CA GLY A 232 28.15 -12.55 15.37
C GLY A 232 28.05 -13.83 16.21
N MET A 233 26.94 -14.04 16.91
CA MET A 233 26.70 -15.22 17.75
C MET A 233 25.79 -16.23 17.06
N THR A 234 25.97 -17.51 17.39
CA THR A 234 25.08 -18.61 16.99
C THR A 234 24.67 -19.41 18.23
N ALA A 235 23.54 -20.10 18.14
CA ALA A 235 23.07 -21.00 19.19
C ALA A 235 24.06 -22.16 19.39
N GLN A 236 24.25 -22.55 20.65
CA GLN A 236 25.00 -23.77 20.99
C GLN A 236 24.19 -25.02 20.61
N LYS A 237 24.88 -26.13 20.35
CA LYS A 237 24.26 -27.41 19.93
C LYS A 237 23.20 -27.93 20.91
N ASP A 238 23.34 -27.59 22.19
CA ASP A 238 22.45 -27.99 23.30
C ASP A 238 21.60 -26.82 23.82
N ALA A 239 21.42 -25.75 23.03
CA ALA A 239 20.63 -24.58 23.42
C ALA A 239 19.20 -24.96 23.84
N LEU A 240 18.53 -25.84 23.09
CA LEU A 240 17.19 -26.33 23.44
C LEU A 240 17.17 -27.05 24.79
N LYS A 241 18.16 -27.92 25.05
CA LYS A 241 18.29 -28.63 26.34
C LYS A 241 18.49 -27.63 27.47
N THR A 242 19.34 -26.63 27.26
CA THR A 242 19.63 -25.57 28.24
C THR A 242 18.37 -24.75 28.56
N ILE A 243 17.61 -24.35 27.53
CA ILE A 243 16.35 -23.64 27.70
C ILE A 243 15.35 -24.51 28.47
N ASN A 244 15.16 -25.77 28.06
CA ASN A 244 14.19 -26.68 28.67
C ASN A 244 14.54 -27.07 30.12
N SER A 245 15.81 -26.94 30.51
CA SER A 245 16.26 -27.23 31.87
C SER A 245 16.12 -26.03 32.82
N SER A 246 15.74 -24.84 32.32
CA SER A 246 15.61 -23.62 33.12
C SER A 246 14.23 -22.97 32.95
N PRO A 247 13.38 -22.95 34.00
CA PRO A 247 12.10 -22.26 33.96
C PRO A 247 12.21 -20.77 33.63
N GLN A 248 13.31 -20.12 34.02
CA GLN A 248 13.59 -18.72 33.70
C GLN A 248 13.83 -18.54 32.19
N LEU A 249 14.65 -19.40 31.57
CA LEU A 249 14.89 -19.35 30.13
C LEU A 249 13.64 -19.70 29.33
N GLN A 250 12.84 -20.66 29.80
CA GLN A 250 11.54 -20.95 29.18
C GLN A 250 10.64 -19.73 29.17
N ARG A 251 10.49 -19.04 30.31
CA ARG A 251 9.68 -17.80 30.38
C ARG A 251 10.24 -16.70 29.48
N ALA A 252 11.56 -16.48 29.50
CA ALA A 252 12.20 -15.48 28.64
C ALA A 252 11.97 -15.78 27.15
N PHE A 253 12.04 -17.05 26.74
CA PHE A 253 11.82 -17.43 25.36
C PHE A 253 10.34 -17.31 24.94
N ARG A 254 9.38 -17.62 25.83
CA ARG A 254 7.95 -17.33 25.58
C ARG A 254 7.69 -15.85 25.35
N GLU A 255 8.27 -14.99 26.18
CA GLU A 255 8.13 -13.54 26.04
C GLU A 255 8.77 -13.05 24.74
N PHE A 256 9.94 -13.58 24.39
CA PHE A 256 10.60 -13.29 23.12
C PHE A 256 9.74 -13.67 21.90
N LEU A 257 9.13 -14.86 21.90
CA LEU A 257 8.19 -15.28 20.86
C LEU A 257 6.98 -14.34 20.77
N ALA A 258 6.40 -13.97 21.92
CA ALA A 258 5.27 -13.05 21.99
C ALA A 258 5.62 -11.67 21.41
N LYS A 259 6.77 -11.11 21.81
CA LYS A 259 7.25 -9.80 21.33
C LYS A 259 7.56 -9.80 19.83
N ARG A 260 8.14 -10.88 19.30
CA ARG A 260 8.39 -11.00 17.86
C ARG A 260 7.08 -11.03 17.06
N GLN A 261 6.06 -11.71 17.57
CA GLN A 261 4.73 -11.71 16.93
C GLN A 261 4.06 -10.33 17.01
N GLU A 262 4.10 -9.67 18.17
CA GLU A 262 3.58 -8.31 18.35
C GLU A 262 4.24 -7.31 17.39
N GLN A 263 5.56 -7.42 17.19
CA GLN A 263 6.31 -6.59 16.25
C GLN A 263 5.83 -6.81 14.81
N LYS A 264 5.67 -8.06 14.35
CA LYS A 264 5.15 -8.37 13.01
C LYS A 264 3.78 -7.72 12.78
N LEU A 265 2.88 -7.90 13.73
CA LEU A 265 1.53 -7.34 13.66
C LEU A 265 1.53 -5.80 13.67
N THR A 266 2.49 -5.18 14.37
CA THR A 266 2.70 -3.73 14.35
C THR A 266 3.17 -3.25 12.98
N LEU A 267 4.12 -3.97 12.38
CA LEU A 267 4.61 -3.68 11.03
C LEU A 267 3.54 -3.84 9.95
N ILE A 268 2.64 -4.83 10.06
CA ILE A 268 1.48 -4.95 9.17
C ILE A 268 0.61 -3.69 9.25
N ALA A 269 0.30 -3.21 10.46
CA ALA A 269 -0.47 -1.98 10.63
C ALA A 269 0.27 -0.75 10.08
N GLU A 270 1.58 -0.63 10.33
CA GLU A 270 2.41 0.45 9.78
C GLU A 270 2.43 0.44 8.25
N SER A 271 2.46 -0.75 7.63
CA SER A 271 2.42 -0.89 6.16
C SER A 271 1.09 -0.39 5.57
N TYR A 272 -0.01 -0.61 6.29
CA TYR A 272 -1.34 -0.16 5.90
C TYR A 272 -1.46 1.37 5.95
N GLU A 273 -1.07 1.97 7.07
CA GLU A 273 -1.06 3.42 7.23
C GLU A 273 -0.11 4.11 6.24
N SER A 274 1.05 3.49 5.99
CA SER A 274 1.99 3.97 4.97
C SER A 274 1.36 3.95 3.58
N THR A 275 0.59 2.91 3.24
CA THR A 275 -0.14 2.82 1.96
C THR A 275 -1.14 3.96 1.83
N LEU A 276 -1.98 4.21 2.84
CA LEU A 276 -2.93 5.32 2.86
C LEU A 276 -2.26 6.68 2.71
N SER A 277 -1.14 6.87 3.39
CA SER A 277 -0.38 8.12 3.36
C SER A 277 0.28 8.36 2.01
N ILE A 278 0.87 7.33 1.39
CA ILE A 278 1.44 7.42 0.03
C ILE A 278 0.35 7.70 -1.01
N LEU A 279 -0.82 7.05 -0.93
CA LEU A 279 -1.96 7.38 -1.79
C LEU A 279 -2.35 8.86 -1.68
N GLY A 280 -2.39 9.40 -0.45
CA GLY A 280 -2.61 10.83 -0.21
C GLY A 280 -1.56 11.73 -0.88
N LYS A 281 -0.28 11.33 -0.86
CA LYS A 281 0.81 12.07 -1.52
C LYS A 281 0.75 11.96 -3.05
N LEU A 282 0.36 10.82 -3.59
CA LEU A 282 0.16 10.63 -5.04
C LEU A 282 -1.01 11.50 -5.54
N ILE A 283 -2.13 11.55 -4.80
CA ILE A 283 -3.24 12.47 -5.08
C ILE A 283 -2.74 13.91 -5.19
N GLY A 284 -2.01 14.40 -4.17
CA GLY A 284 -1.43 15.74 -4.19
C GLY A 284 -0.39 15.95 -5.30
N GLY A 285 0.34 14.90 -5.68
CA GLY A 285 1.27 14.92 -6.82
C GLY A 285 0.55 15.16 -8.15
N HIS A 286 -0.58 14.49 -8.38
CA HIS A 286 -1.43 14.72 -9.55
C HIS A 286 -2.03 16.13 -9.56
N GLU A 287 -2.53 16.64 -8.42
CA GLU A 287 -3.06 18.02 -8.34
C GLU A 287 -2.01 19.07 -8.71
N LYS A 288 -0.78 18.89 -8.25
CA LYS A 288 0.34 19.79 -8.58
C LYS A 288 0.70 19.69 -10.05
N LEU A 289 0.78 18.48 -10.59
CA LEU A 289 1.05 18.26 -12.02
C LEU A 289 0.00 18.93 -12.91
N GLU A 290 -1.28 18.79 -12.56
CA GLU A 290 -2.42 19.40 -13.28
C GLU A 290 -2.36 20.93 -13.33
N LYS A 291 -1.79 21.54 -12.28
CA LYS A 291 -1.57 22.99 -12.13
C LYS A 291 -0.25 23.47 -12.73
N GLY A 292 0.62 22.54 -13.17
CA GLY A 292 1.96 22.85 -13.65
C GLY A 292 2.92 23.30 -12.54
N GLU A 293 2.65 22.91 -11.29
CA GLU A 293 3.50 23.18 -10.14
C GLU A 293 4.67 22.18 -10.04
N GLU A 294 5.71 22.56 -9.30
CA GLU A 294 6.86 21.69 -9.04
C GLU A 294 6.47 20.47 -8.20
N LEU A 295 6.93 19.28 -8.63
CA LEU A 295 6.72 18.03 -7.92
C LEU A 295 7.90 17.70 -7.01
N ASN A 296 7.65 17.63 -5.69
CA ASN A 296 8.58 17.01 -4.76
C ASN A 296 8.19 15.55 -4.51
N LEU A 297 8.89 14.64 -5.18
CA LEU A 297 8.67 13.19 -5.06
C LEU A 297 9.56 12.51 -4.03
N ALA A 298 10.47 13.24 -3.36
CA ALA A 298 11.40 12.67 -2.40
C ALA A 298 10.66 11.96 -1.26
N ARG A 299 9.58 12.58 -0.76
CA ARG A 299 8.78 12.00 0.32
C ARG A 299 8.05 10.72 -0.09
N ILE A 300 7.54 10.65 -1.33
CA ILE A 300 6.91 9.41 -1.85
C ILE A 300 7.95 8.30 -1.91
N ARG A 301 9.15 8.59 -2.44
CA ARG A 301 10.24 7.61 -2.54
C ARG A 301 10.72 7.11 -1.17
N GLU A 302 10.89 8.01 -0.20
CA GLU A 302 11.26 7.67 1.17
C GLU A 302 10.22 6.73 1.81
N MET A 303 8.94 7.06 1.70
CA MET A 303 7.86 6.24 2.25
C MET A 303 7.73 4.89 1.54
N THR A 304 7.92 4.83 0.22
CA THR A 304 7.96 3.57 -0.53
C THR A 304 9.16 2.70 -0.13
N ALA A 305 10.32 3.32 0.14
CA ALA A 305 11.50 2.60 0.64
C ALA A 305 11.24 2.02 2.05
N ARG A 306 10.58 2.77 2.93
CA ARG A 306 10.13 2.28 4.23
C ARG A 306 9.15 1.12 4.11
N LEU A 307 8.20 1.20 3.17
CA LEU A 307 7.26 0.12 2.91
C LEU A 307 7.97 -1.16 2.45
N LYS A 308 8.97 -1.03 1.56
CA LYS A 308 9.85 -2.14 1.14
C LYS A 308 10.61 -2.75 2.32
N GLU A 309 11.12 -1.92 3.21
CA GLU A 309 11.81 -2.38 4.42
C GLU A 309 10.88 -3.18 5.33
N ILE A 310 9.67 -2.69 5.58
CA ILE A 310 8.63 -3.38 6.36
C ILE A 310 8.34 -4.77 5.76
N VAL A 311 8.10 -4.83 4.44
CA VAL A 311 7.89 -6.09 3.72
C VAL A 311 9.08 -7.03 3.93
N SER A 312 10.31 -6.53 3.77
CA SER A 312 11.51 -7.35 3.97
C SER A 312 11.64 -7.87 5.40
N ILE A 313 11.31 -7.09 6.43
CA ILE A 313 11.40 -7.52 7.83
C ILE A 313 10.42 -8.65 8.10
N ILE A 314 9.16 -8.51 7.65
CA ILE A 314 8.15 -9.54 7.87
C ILE A 314 8.47 -10.79 7.05
N SER A 315 8.90 -10.65 5.78
CA SER A 315 9.26 -11.79 4.93
C SER A 315 10.54 -12.51 5.36
N LYS A 316 11.56 -11.82 5.90
CA LYS A 316 12.78 -12.49 6.41
C LYS A 316 12.49 -13.37 7.62
N ALA A 317 11.47 -13.06 8.41
CA ALA A 317 11.00 -13.97 9.45
C ALA A 317 10.43 -15.30 8.91
N LYS A 318 10.23 -15.42 7.58
CA LYS A 318 9.83 -16.64 6.87
C LYS A 318 11.04 -17.41 6.31
N ALA A 319 12.18 -16.75 6.07
CA ALA A 319 13.36 -17.33 5.44
C ALA A 319 14.31 -18.06 6.42
N GLY A 320 13.80 -18.51 7.57
CA GLY A 320 14.44 -19.60 8.31
C GLY A 320 14.41 -20.93 7.54
N ASP A 321 13.72 -20.97 6.39
CA ASP A 321 13.68 -22.08 5.43
C ASP A 321 14.68 -21.86 4.27
N SER A 322 15.95 -22.14 4.52
CA SER A 322 16.91 -22.65 3.52
C SER A 322 18.15 -23.20 4.19
#